data_AF-A0A6A6NJ78-F1
#
_entry.id   AF-A0A6A6NJ78-F1
#
_cell.length_a   1.000
_cell.length_b   1.000
_cell.length_c   1.000
_cell.angle_alpha   90.00
_cell.angle_beta   90.00
_cell.angle_gamma   90.00
#
_symmetry.space_group_name_H-M   'P 1'
#
loop_
_entity.id
_entity.type
_entity.pdbx_description
1 polymer ?
#
loop_
_entity_poly.entity_id
_entity_poly.type
_entity_poly.pdbx_seq_one_letter_code
_entity_poly.pdbx_strand_id
1 'polypeptide(L)'
;MRTFFPSESCKESQLNALNPQSWLQVERGKLSKLSSSKLSSCSSSSSIESLIKVPEPPVLPFFKPVDYVEVLAQVHEELESCPPQERSNLYLFQFQVFRGLGEVKLMRRSLRSAWQKSSTVHEKIVFGAWLKYEKQGEELISDLLASCGKCAEEFGPIDVVSQLYADLSSNFNEPALVNADCNLRNVIFKIGDEKIVCERKKIASLSAPFHAMLHGCFSESFCENIDFSENNISPLGFRAISEFSVTGSLNKVSPNVLLEILPFANKFCCERLKDACDRKLASLVSSVEDAVELMEFALQENSPILAASCLQVFLQELPACLNDDRVVEIFINADKQKRMIMVGAASFSLYCLLSEVSMNLDPQSNKTACFLERLVESAETNRQKLLAFHQLGCVRLLRKEYDEAECLFEAALNAGHIYSVSGLARLGYIRGHRLWAYDKLSSVISSTTPLGWMYQERSLYCEGNKM
;
A
#
# COMPACT_ATOMS: atom_id res chain seq x y z
N MET A 1 -6.61 51.56 46.09
CA MET A 1 -7.46 51.34 44.90
C MET A 1 -8.08 49.96 45.02
N ARG A 2 -9.38 49.81 44.70
CA ARG A 2 -10.09 48.53 44.73
C ARG A 2 -10.32 48.04 43.29
N THR A 3 -10.30 46.71 43.17
CA THR A 3 -10.76 45.86 42.07
C THR A 3 -11.86 46.43 41.15
N PHE A 4 -11.69 46.24 39.84
CA PHE A 4 -12.79 45.94 38.91
C PHE A 4 -12.31 44.95 37.85
N PHE A 5 -13.08 43.89 37.62
CA PHE A 5 -12.99 43.03 36.43
C PHE A 5 -13.97 43.54 35.37
N PRO A 6 -13.66 43.39 34.08
CA PRO A 6 -14.65 43.07 33.06
C PRO A 6 -14.51 41.60 32.64
N SER A 7 -15.62 40.89 32.71
CA SER A 7 -15.80 39.58 32.09
C SER A 7 -16.13 39.73 30.61
N GLU A 8 -15.43 39.04 29.72
CA GLU A 8 -15.95 38.75 28.39
C GLU A 8 -15.46 37.38 27.90
N SER A 9 -16.37 36.61 27.29
CA SER A 9 -16.20 35.18 27.06
C SER A 9 -15.68 34.90 25.64
N CYS A 10 -14.41 34.54 25.52
CA CYS A 10 -13.94 33.82 24.33
C CYS A 10 -14.33 32.34 24.47
N LYS A 11 -15.27 31.88 23.63
CA LYS A 11 -15.51 30.44 23.43
C LYS A 11 -14.38 29.91 22.54
N GLU A 12 -13.36 29.31 23.15
CA GLU A 12 -12.42 28.48 22.40
C GLU A 12 -13.17 27.28 21.81
N SER A 13 -13.20 27.20 20.48
CA SER A 13 -13.56 25.98 19.76
C SER A 13 -12.49 24.93 20.04
N GLN A 14 -12.81 23.95 20.87
CA GLN A 14 -11.94 22.81 21.15
C GLN A 14 -11.76 21.97 19.88
N LEU A 15 -10.69 22.26 19.13
CA LEU A 15 -10.19 21.35 18.11
C LEU A 15 -9.45 20.22 18.81
N ASN A 16 -9.84 18.98 18.51
CA ASN A 16 -9.25 17.78 19.10
C ASN A 16 -7.78 17.64 18.67
N ALA A 17 -6.86 18.09 19.51
CA ALA A 17 -5.48 17.66 19.42
C ALA A 17 -5.43 16.14 19.67
N LEU A 18 -4.97 15.39 18.67
CA LEU A 18 -4.80 13.94 18.75
C LEU A 18 -3.76 13.62 19.84
N ASN A 19 -4.25 13.23 21.02
CA ASN A 19 -3.40 12.83 22.13
C ASN A 19 -2.98 11.36 21.94
N PRO A 20 -1.67 11.06 21.74
CA PRO A 20 -1.19 9.70 21.52
C PRO A 20 -1.27 8.78 22.76
N GLN A 21 -1.78 9.27 23.90
CA GLN A 21 -2.00 8.49 25.12
C GLN A 21 -3.43 8.63 25.69
N SER A 22 -4.45 8.45 24.84
CA SER A 22 -5.86 8.38 25.29
C SER A 22 -6.13 7.24 26.30
N TRP A 23 -5.37 6.14 26.23
CA TRP A 23 -5.54 4.94 27.06
C TRP A 23 -5.15 5.11 28.55
N LEU A 24 -4.53 6.22 28.93
CA LEU A 24 -4.14 6.52 30.32
C LEU A 24 -5.14 7.41 31.08
N GLN A 25 -6.28 7.77 30.50
CA GLN A 25 -7.29 8.57 31.18
C GLN A 25 -8.10 7.74 32.20
N VAL A 26 -7.60 7.66 33.42
CA VAL A 26 -8.38 7.23 34.58
C VAL A 26 -9.44 8.30 34.89
N GLU A 27 -10.69 8.05 34.51
CA GLU A 27 -11.82 8.89 34.92
C GLU A 27 -11.94 8.89 36.45
N ARG A 28 -11.54 9.99 37.09
CA ARG A 28 -11.85 10.23 38.51
C ARG A 28 -13.34 10.57 38.62
N GLY A 29 -14.14 9.55 38.93
CA GLY A 29 -15.60 9.65 39.02
C GLY A 29 -16.09 10.81 39.90
N LYS A 30 -17.01 11.61 39.36
CA LYS A 30 -17.72 12.66 40.12
C LYS A 30 -18.78 12.01 41.01
N LEU A 31 -18.61 12.13 42.33
CA LEU A 31 -19.59 11.66 43.32
C LEU A 31 -20.90 12.46 43.23
N SER A 32 -21.98 11.81 42.80
CA SER A 32 -23.35 12.32 42.94
C SER A 32 -23.94 11.92 44.30
N LYS A 33 -24.62 12.86 44.97
CA LYS A 33 -25.13 12.66 46.34
C LYS A 33 -26.31 11.70 46.38
N LEU A 34 -26.37 10.87 47.44
CA LEU A 34 -27.49 9.99 47.73
C LEU A 34 -28.79 10.75 48.03
N SER A 35 -29.92 10.16 47.65
CA SER A 35 -31.23 10.35 48.29
C SER A 35 -31.77 8.98 48.72
N SER A 36 -32.12 8.84 50.00
CA SER A 36 -32.39 7.55 50.64
C SER A 36 -33.84 7.41 51.11
N SER A 37 -34.51 6.32 50.79
CA SER A 37 -35.63 5.81 51.61
C SER A 37 -36.01 4.35 51.33
N LYS A 38 -35.86 3.48 52.36
CA LYS A 38 -36.74 2.35 52.75
C LYS A 38 -37.01 1.25 51.69
N LEU A 39 -36.86 -0.07 51.87
CA LEU A 39 -36.58 -1.02 52.99
C LEU A 39 -35.90 -2.27 52.31
N SER A 40 -35.41 -3.36 52.93
CA SER A 40 -35.28 -3.84 54.33
C SER A 40 -34.22 -4.97 54.43
N SER A 41 -33.43 -4.97 55.50
CA SER A 41 -32.70 -6.09 56.13
C SER A 41 -32.32 -7.36 55.33
N CYS A 42 -31.01 -7.52 55.06
CA CYS A 42 -30.22 -8.69 55.48
C CYS A 42 -28.72 -8.34 55.55
N SER A 43 -27.93 -9.11 56.30
CA SER A 43 -26.75 -8.57 57.00
C SER A 43 -25.40 -8.73 56.31
N SER A 44 -24.68 -7.61 56.21
CA SER A 44 -23.22 -7.45 56.45
C SER A 44 -22.21 -8.47 55.90
N SER A 45 -21.62 -8.15 54.73
CA SER A 45 -20.20 -7.80 54.70
C SER A 45 -19.88 -6.76 53.61
N SER A 46 -19.59 -5.53 54.04
CA SER A 46 -18.84 -4.54 53.28
C SER A 46 -17.35 -4.95 53.24
N SER A 47 -16.52 -4.62 52.25
CA SER A 47 -16.71 -3.71 51.11
C SER A 47 -15.55 -3.87 50.11
N ILE A 48 -15.84 -4.33 48.89
CA ILE A 48 -15.01 -4.08 47.70
C ILE A 48 -15.96 -3.75 46.52
N GLU A 49 -16.86 -2.80 46.76
CA GLU A 49 -17.65 -2.18 45.71
C GLU A 49 -16.90 -0.92 45.26
N SER A 50 -16.67 -0.76 43.95
CA SER A 50 -15.70 0.16 43.33
C SER A 50 -14.20 -0.21 43.42
N LEU A 51 -13.86 -1.49 43.24
CA LEU A 51 -12.71 -1.73 42.35
C LEU A 51 -13.06 -1.07 41.01
N ILE A 52 -12.28 -0.06 40.61
CA ILE A 52 -12.38 0.55 39.29
C ILE A 52 -12.31 -0.59 38.28
N LYS A 53 -13.39 -0.82 37.53
CA LYS A 53 -13.43 -1.87 36.51
C LYS A 53 -12.54 -1.40 35.37
N VAL A 54 -11.24 -1.67 35.50
CA VAL A 54 -10.22 -1.27 34.52
C VAL A 54 -10.69 -1.77 33.16
N PRO A 55 -10.82 -0.89 32.15
CA PRO A 55 -11.27 -1.30 30.84
C PRO A 55 -10.30 -2.36 30.30
N GLU A 56 -10.87 -3.43 29.75
CA GLU A 56 -10.11 -4.52 29.15
C GLU A 56 -9.26 -3.95 27.99
N PRO A 57 -7.91 -4.09 28.04
CA PRO A 57 -7.07 -3.51 27.01
C PRO A 57 -7.31 -4.23 25.67
N PRO A 58 -7.39 -3.50 24.55
CA PRO A 58 -7.53 -4.12 23.23
C PRO A 58 -6.26 -4.92 22.89
N VAL A 59 -6.42 -6.00 22.13
CA VAL A 59 -5.28 -6.67 21.49
C VAL A 59 -4.71 -5.73 20.43
N LEU A 60 -3.45 -5.33 20.60
CA LEU A 60 -2.83 -4.31 19.75
C LEU A 60 -2.35 -4.90 18.42
N PRO A 61 -2.66 -4.32 17.25
CA PRO A 61 -2.27 -4.84 15.93
C PRO A 61 -0.80 -4.52 15.57
N PHE A 62 0.13 -4.75 16.51
CA PHE A 62 1.55 -4.40 16.39
C PHE A 62 2.45 -5.62 16.64
N PHE A 63 3.60 -5.65 15.95
CA PHE A 63 4.62 -6.65 16.24
C PHE A 63 5.27 -6.38 17.60
N LYS A 64 5.00 -7.27 18.56
CA LYS A 64 5.53 -7.17 19.93
C LYS A 64 6.37 -8.41 20.28
N PRO A 65 7.65 -8.47 19.83
CA PRO A 65 8.56 -9.55 20.21
C PRO A 65 8.78 -9.60 21.72
N VAL A 66 9.21 -10.77 22.21
CA VAL A 66 9.61 -10.94 23.62
C VAL A 66 10.97 -10.30 23.90
N ASP A 67 11.89 -10.41 22.94
CA ASP A 67 13.19 -9.75 23.00
C ASP A 67 13.33 -8.79 21.82
N TYR A 68 13.26 -7.48 22.12
CA TYR A 68 13.45 -6.43 21.14
C TYR A 68 14.93 -6.21 20.79
N VAL A 69 15.86 -6.53 21.71
CA VAL A 69 17.29 -6.33 21.49
C VAL A 69 17.79 -7.38 20.51
N GLU A 70 17.43 -8.65 20.72
CA GLU A 70 17.76 -9.76 19.84
C GLU A 70 17.21 -9.54 18.42
N VAL A 71 15.93 -9.18 18.29
CA VAL A 71 15.32 -8.91 16.97
C VAL A 71 15.98 -7.72 16.26
N LEU A 72 16.32 -6.64 16.98
CA LEU A 72 17.02 -5.50 16.38
C LEU A 72 18.47 -5.83 16.02
N ALA A 73 19.15 -6.70 16.79
CA ALA A 73 20.49 -7.18 16.48
C ALA A 73 20.50 -8.03 15.20
N GLN A 74 19.58 -8.99 15.06
CA GLN A 74 19.40 -9.79 13.84
C GLN A 74 19.14 -8.90 12.61
N VAL A 75 18.25 -7.91 12.74
CA VAL A 75 17.99 -6.95 11.65
C VAL A 75 19.23 -6.13 11.30
N HIS A 76 20.08 -5.78 12.27
CA HIS A 76 21.33 -5.07 11.99
C HIS A 76 22.36 -5.97 11.27
N GLU A 77 22.54 -7.21 11.70
CA GLU A 77 23.45 -8.18 11.08
C GLU A 77 23.04 -8.51 9.64
N GLU A 78 21.74 -8.66 9.39
CA GLU A 78 21.19 -8.83 8.05
C GLU A 78 21.37 -7.58 7.18
N LEU A 79 21.22 -6.36 7.73
CA LEU A 79 21.43 -5.12 6.96
C LEU A 79 22.87 -4.97 6.44
N GLU A 80 23.87 -5.47 7.17
CA GLU A 80 25.28 -5.48 6.75
C GLU A 80 25.56 -6.51 5.65
N SER A 81 24.83 -7.64 5.62
CA SER A 81 25.10 -8.79 4.74
C SER A 81 24.15 -8.94 3.55
N CYS A 82 22.95 -8.37 3.59
CA CYS A 82 21.91 -8.50 2.55
C CYS A 82 22.23 -7.73 1.25
N PRO A 83 21.70 -8.19 0.11
CA PRO A 83 21.78 -7.45 -1.15
C PRO A 83 20.98 -6.13 -1.08
N PRO A 84 21.36 -5.10 -1.87
CA PRO A 84 20.70 -3.79 -1.82
C PRO A 84 19.17 -3.81 -1.96
N GLN A 85 18.63 -4.76 -2.72
CA GLN A 85 17.21 -4.93 -3.02
C GLN A 85 16.36 -5.34 -1.80
N GLU A 86 16.97 -5.93 -0.77
CA GLU A 86 16.25 -6.43 0.42
C GLU A 86 16.25 -5.41 1.58
N ARG A 87 17.12 -4.39 1.51
CA ARG A 87 17.35 -3.42 2.60
C ARG A 87 16.09 -2.64 2.97
N SER A 88 15.31 -2.22 1.98
CA SER A 88 14.02 -1.55 2.15
C SER A 88 13.07 -2.34 3.06
N ASN A 89 12.93 -3.64 2.80
CA ASN A 89 12.07 -4.55 3.55
C ASN A 89 12.59 -4.79 4.98
N LEU A 90 13.91 -4.86 5.18
CA LEU A 90 14.50 -4.93 6.53
C LEU A 90 14.24 -3.65 7.34
N TYR A 91 14.34 -2.47 6.73
CA TYR A 91 13.98 -1.22 7.38
C TYR A 91 12.47 -1.08 7.63
N LEU A 92 11.60 -1.62 6.76
CA LEU A 92 10.16 -1.71 7.02
C LEU A 92 9.87 -2.65 8.22
N PHE A 93 10.55 -3.78 8.32
CA PHE A 93 10.41 -4.65 9.50
C PHE A 93 10.92 -3.96 10.77
N GLN A 94 12.04 -3.24 10.70
CA GLN A 94 12.55 -2.41 11.81
C GLN A 94 11.54 -1.32 12.24
N PHE A 95 10.86 -0.69 11.28
CA PHE A 95 9.76 0.24 11.56
C PHE A 95 8.64 -0.42 12.38
N GLN A 96 8.21 -1.65 12.03
CA GLN A 96 7.19 -2.38 12.78
C GLN A 96 7.65 -2.75 14.21
N VAL A 97 8.94 -3.06 14.40
CA VAL A 97 9.53 -3.29 15.73
C VAL A 97 9.48 -2.02 16.59
N PHE A 98 9.91 -0.86 16.06
CA PHE A 98 9.83 0.41 16.79
C PHE A 98 8.40 0.88 17.04
N ARG A 99 7.47 0.57 16.12
CA ARG A 99 6.03 0.81 16.32
C ARG A 99 5.48 0.00 17.50
N GLY A 100 5.88 -1.27 17.64
CA GLY A 100 5.53 -2.12 18.79
C GLY A 100 6.06 -1.61 20.14
N LEU A 101 7.19 -0.88 20.14
CA LEU A 101 7.73 -0.16 21.30
C LEU A 101 7.04 1.18 21.59
N GLY A 102 6.37 1.79 20.60
CA GLY A 102 5.89 3.17 20.68
C GLY A 102 6.98 4.23 20.40
N GLU A 103 8.13 3.84 19.84
CA GLU A 103 9.27 4.73 19.59
C GLU A 103 9.14 5.50 18.27
N VAL A 104 8.19 6.45 18.23
CA VAL A 104 7.80 7.22 17.03
C VAL A 104 8.99 7.83 16.27
N LYS A 105 10.02 8.33 16.97
CA LYS A 105 11.21 8.93 16.34
C LYS A 105 12.07 7.90 15.61
N LEU A 106 12.25 6.72 16.21
CA LEU A 106 13.04 5.64 15.61
C LEU A 106 12.26 4.97 14.48
N MET A 107 10.97 4.74 14.69
CA MET A 107 10.00 4.28 13.69
C MET A 107 10.09 5.12 12.40
N ARG A 108 9.86 6.44 12.48
CA ARG A 108 9.97 7.35 11.33
C ARG A 108 11.37 7.40 10.70
N ARG A 109 12.43 7.19 11.49
CA ARG A 109 13.81 7.10 10.98
C ARG A 109 14.01 5.82 10.16
N SER A 110 13.52 4.67 10.61
CA SER A 110 13.56 3.41 9.85
C SER A 110 12.77 3.52 8.56
N LEU A 111 11.58 4.12 8.58
CA LEU A 111 10.80 4.35 7.35
C LEU A 111 11.54 5.26 6.34
N ARG A 112 12.24 6.29 6.81
CA ARG A 112 13.12 7.11 5.97
C ARG A 112 14.28 6.30 5.39
N SER A 113 14.89 5.42 6.17
CA SER A 113 15.92 4.50 5.67
C SER A 113 15.37 3.53 4.62
N ALA A 114 14.13 3.02 4.78
CA ALA A 114 13.47 2.17 3.80
C ALA A 114 13.32 2.89 2.45
N TRP A 115 12.85 4.15 2.46
CA TRP A 115 12.77 5.00 1.28
C TRP A 115 14.15 5.28 0.64
N GLN A 116 15.15 5.68 1.45
CA GLN A 116 16.51 5.96 0.96
C GLN A 116 17.24 4.73 0.40
N LYS A 117 16.83 3.52 0.78
CA LYS A 117 17.39 2.25 0.34
C LYS A 117 16.44 1.46 -0.58
N SER A 118 15.36 2.09 -1.04
CA SER A 118 14.44 1.52 -2.03
C SER A 118 15.14 1.29 -3.35
N SER A 119 15.01 0.07 -3.87
CA SER A 119 15.65 -0.37 -5.11
C SER A 119 14.81 -0.05 -6.35
N THR A 120 13.48 -0.04 -6.21
CA THR A 120 12.53 0.24 -7.29
C THR A 120 11.82 1.59 -7.13
N VAL A 121 11.26 2.10 -8.22
CA VAL A 121 10.41 3.30 -8.20
C VAL A 121 9.15 3.06 -7.35
N HIS A 122 8.53 1.88 -7.48
CA HIS A 122 7.34 1.50 -6.73
C HIS A 122 7.55 1.56 -5.20
N GLU A 123 8.68 1.04 -4.70
CA GLU A 123 9.04 1.16 -3.29
C GLU A 123 9.17 2.63 -2.86
N LYS A 124 9.84 3.47 -3.66
CA LYS A 124 9.99 4.90 -3.35
C LYS A 124 8.64 5.64 -3.33
N ILE A 125 7.71 5.29 -4.21
CA ILE A 125 6.35 5.84 -4.22
C ILE A 125 5.64 5.46 -2.91
N VAL A 126 5.63 4.17 -2.56
CA VAL A 126 4.96 3.65 -1.36
C VAL A 126 5.56 4.24 -0.07
N PHE A 127 6.87 4.15 0.13
CA PHE A 127 7.50 4.68 1.35
C PHE A 127 7.50 6.22 1.39
N GLY A 128 7.51 6.90 0.24
CA GLY A 128 7.37 8.36 0.16
C GLY A 128 5.99 8.81 0.63
N ALA A 129 4.93 8.15 0.15
CA ALA A 129 3.57 8.38 0.62
C ALA A 129 3.39 8.03 2.10
N TRP A 130 3.98 6.93 2.57
CA TRP A 130 3.97 6.56 3.99
C TRP A 130 4.63 7.64 4.86
N LEU A 131 5.76 8.21 4.41
CA LEU A 131 6.44 9.32 5.09
C LEU A 131 5.64 10.65 5.04
N LYS A 132 4.80 10.87 4.02
CA LYS A 132 3.83 11.97 3.98
C LYS A 132 2.73 11.74 5.02
N TYR A 133 2.10 10.56 5.01
CA TYR A 133 1.02 10.18 5.93
C TYR A 133 1.46 10.30 7.40
N GLU A 134 2.61 9.73 7.76
CA GLU A 134 3.18 9.78 9.11
C GLU A 134 3.50 11.19 9.63
N LYS A 135 3.50 12.21 8.77
CA LYS A 135 3.73 13.62 9.11
C LYS A 135 2.46 14.47 9.15
N GLN A 136 1.30 13.93 8.77
CA GLN A 136 0.03 14.68 8.81
C GLN A 136 -0.26 15.07 10.26
N GLY A 137 -0.27 16.38 10.52
CA GLY A 137 -0.25 16.98 11.86
C GLY A 137 0.99 17.82 12.20
N GLU A 138 2.09 17.70 11.45
CA GLU A 138 3.26 18.59 11.53
C GLU A 138 3.27 19.68 10.42
N GLU A 139 2.18 19.80 9.66
CA GLU A 139 2.05 20.69 8.49
C GLU A 139 2.39 22.15 8.82
N LEU A 140 1.92 22.67 9.95
CA LEU A 140 2.26 24.00 10.46
C LEU A 140 3.78 24.22 10.65
N ILE A 141 4.51 23.17 11.01
CA ILE A 141 5.99 23.21 11.14
C ILE A 141 6.63 23.06 9.75
N SER A 142 6.05 22.23 8.88
CA SER A 142 6.50 22.05 7.50
C SER A 142 6.42 23.34 6.68
N ASP A 143 5.34 24.11 6.81
CA ASP A 143 5.17 25.40 6.12
C ASP A 143 6.19 26.45 6.63
N LEU A 144 6.40 26.49 7.95
CA LEU A 144 7.44 27.33 8.57
C LEU A 144 8.85 26.94 8.07
N LEU A 145 9.13 25.65 7.90
CA LEU A 145 10.42 25.15 7.40
C LEU A 145 10.58 25.26 5.87
N ALA A 146 9.49 25.22 5.12
CA ALA A 146 9.45 25.50 3.69
C ALA A 146 9.81 26.97 3.43
N SER A 147 9.31 27.90 4.25
CA SER A 147 9.72 29.30 4.22
C SER A 147 11.23 29.51 4.52
N CYS A 148 11.87 28.54 5.19
CA CYS A 148 13.32 28.52 5.46
C CYS A 148 14.15 27.85 4.33
N GLY A 149 13.54 27.41 3.24
CA GLY A 149 14.23 26.87 2.06
C GLY A 149 15.01 25.56 2.26
N LYS A 150 14.78 24.83 3.36
CA LYS A 150 15.57 23.63 3.73
C LYS A 150 14.81 22.29 3.70
N CYS A 151 13.50 22.30 3.46
CA CYS A 151 12.66 21.10 3.59
C CYS A 151 11.73 20.81 2.40
N ALA A 152 11.84 21.54 1.29
CA ALA A 152 10.84 21.50 0.21
C ALA A 152 10.89 20.25 -0.69
N GLU A 153 12.02 19.53 -0.76
CA GLU A 153 12.25 18.51 -1.81
C GLU A 153 12.19 17.04 -1.34
N GLU A 154 12.22 16.75 -0.03
CA GLU A 154 12.45 15.37 0.46
C GLU A 154 11.30 14.37 0.13
N PHE A 155 10.09 14.82 -0.22
CA PHE A 155 8.90 13.94 -0.39
C PHE A 155 7.98 14.35 -1.57
N GLY A 156 8.51 15.07 -2.56
CA GLY A 156 7.74 15.50 -3.73
C GLY A 156 7.27 14.32 -4.61
N PRO A 157 6.35 14.57 -5.58
CA PRO A 157 6.02 13.58 -6.61
C PRO A 157 7.28 13.09 -7.30
N ILE A 158 7.44 11.77 -7.39
CA ILE A 158 8.54 11.16 -8.11
C ILE A 158 8.25 11.27 -9.60
N ASP A 159 9.25 11.65 -10.39
CA ASP A 159 9.20 11.52 -11.84
C ASP A 159 9.33 10.03 -12.21
N VAL A 160 8.18 9.34 -12.19
CA VAL A 160 8.04 7.92 -12.56
C VAL A 160 8.56 7.69 -13.98
N VAL A 161 8.31 8.64 -14.89
CA VAL A 161 8.71 8.57 -16.30
C VAL A 161 10.23 8.58 -16.45
N SER A 162 10.94 9.46 -15.74
CA SER A 162 12.41 9.50 -15.82
C SER A 162 13.10 8.37 -15.03
N GLN A 163 12.52 7.89 -13.91
CA GLN A 163 13.18 6.83 -13.14
C GLN A 163 13.07 5.44 -13.77
N LEU A 164 11.99 5.14 -14.51
CA LEU A 164 11.86 3.89 -15.29
C LEU A 164 12.56 3.95 -16.66
N TYR A 165 13.50 4.88 -16.85
CA TYR A 165 14.33 4.98 -18.06
C TYR A 165 15.61 4.12 -17.98
N ALA A 166 16.02 3.71 -16.77
CA ALA A 166 17.33 3.09 -16.52
C ALA A 166 17.42 1.59 -16.85
N ASP A 167 16.35 0.82 -16.60
CA ASP A 167 16.39 -0.65 -16.62
C ASP A 167 16.26 -1.30 -18.02
N LEU A 168 15.94 -0.51 -19.06
CA LEU A 168 15.64 -0.99 -20.42
C LEU A 168 16.76 -0.76 -21.44
N SER A 169 17.94 -0.33 -21.00
CA SER A 169 19.13 -0.13 -21.86
C SER A 169 19.89 -1.43 -22.21
N SER A 170 19.16 -2.54 -22.39
CA SER A 170 19.68 -3.80 -22.89
C SER A 170 19.61 -3.81 -24.43
N ASN A 171 20.77 -3.64 -25.06
CA ASN A 171 20.89 -3.58 -26.53
C ASN A 171 20.42 -4.87 -27.21
N PHE A 172 19.24 -4.84 -27.83
CA PHE A 172 18.85 -5.82 -28.84
C PHE A 172 19.62 -5.56 -30.14
N ASN A 173 20.77 -6.22 -30.28
CA ASN A 173 21.43 -6.39 -31.57
C ASN A 173 20.67 -7.48 -32.35
N GLU A 174 19.80 -7.09 -33.27
CA GLU A 174 19.22 -8.05 -34.22
C GLU A 174 20.29 -8.61 -35.18
N PRO A 175 20.24 -9.92 -35.50
CA PRO A 175 21.09 -10.50 -36.53
C PRO A 175 20.58 -10.12 -37.91
N ALA A 176 21.40 -9.42 -38.70
CA ALA A 176 21.09 -9.11 -40.09
C ALA A 176 21.06 -10.39 -40.94
N LEU A 177 19.86 -10.81 -41.36
CA LEU A 177 19.64 -11.85 -42.38
C LEU A 177 19.36 -11.21 -43.74
N VAL A 178 19.84 -11.87 -44.80
CA VAL A 178 20.12 -11.24 -46.09
C VAL A 178 18.91 -11.24 -47.03
N ASN A 179 18.66 -10.05 -47.61
CA ASN A 179 17.89 -9.71 -48.81
C ASN A 179 17.00 -10.78 -49.48
N ALA A 180 15.71 -10.43 -49.60
CA ALA A 180 14.97 -10.61 -50.85
C ALA A 180 14.58 -9.21 -51.39
N ASP A 181 14.90 -8.93 -52.66
CA ASP A 181 14.63 -7.63 -53.30
C ASP A 181 13.13 -7.37 -53.50
N CYS A 182 12.53 -6.64 -52.56
CA CYS A 182 11.23 -6.01 -52.72
C CYS A 182 11.43 -4.49 -52.96
N ASN A 183 11.45 -4.11 -54.25
CA ASN A 183 11.74 -2.74 -54.73
C ASN A 183 10.71 -1.65 -54.30
N LEU A 184 9.71 -2.00 -53.49
CA LEU A 184 8.64 -1.12 -53.07
C LEU A 184 9.07 -0.30 -51.85
N ARG A 185 9.55 0.93 -52.10
CA ARG A 185 9.92 1.89 -51.05
C ARG A 185 8.76 2.22 -50.10
N ASN A 186 7.55 2.29 -50.65
CA ASN A 186 6.34 2.66 -49.93
C ASN A 186 5.39 1.46 -49.80
N VAL A 187 4.45 1.57 -48.87
CA VAL A 187 3.29 0.71 -48.71
C VAL A 187 2.09 1.57 -48.36
N ILE A 188 0.91 1.21 -48.84
CA ILE A 188 -0.34 1.92 -48.63
C ILE A 188 -1.22 1.06 -47.72
N PHE A 189 -1.45 1.52 -46.50
CA PHE A 189 -2.42 0.91 -45.60
C PHE A 189 -3.79 1.54 -45.82
N LYS A 190 -4.80 0.73 -46.11
CA LYS A 190 -6.20 1.14 -46.17
C LYS A 190 -6.84 0.93 -44.81
N ILE A 191 -7.53 1.95 -44.28
CA ILE A 191 -8.21 1.92 -42.98
C ILE A 191 -9.57 2.57 -43.13
N GLY A 192 -10.62 1.75 -43.16
CA GLY A 192 -11.94 2.18 -43.64
C GLY A 192 -11.82 2.66 -45.08
N ASP A 193 -12.27 3.88 -45.35
CA ASP A 193 -12.16 4.51 -46.68
C ASP A 193 -10.84 5.29 -46.90
N GLU A 194 -10.04 5.49 -45.85
CA GLU A 194 -8.78 6.22 -45.96
C GLU A 194 -7.61 5.35 -46.44
N LYS A 195 -6.69 5.97 -47.18
CA LYS A 195 -5.42 5.36 -47.62
C LYS A 195 -4.24 6.15 -47.08
N ILE A 196 -3.40 5.51 -46.28
CA ILE A 196 -2.24 6.11 -45.62
C ILE A 196 -0.98 5.54 -46.26
N VAL A 197 -0.13 6.42 -46.82
CA VAL A 197 1.14 6.04 -47.44
C VAL A 197 2.25 6.07 -46.40
N CYS A 198 2.94 4.96 -46.22
CA CYS A 198 4.02 4.79 -45.25
C CYS A 198 5.33 4.34 -45.93
N GLU A 199 6.48 4.69 -45.35
CA GLU A 199 7.76 4.09 -45.74
C GLU A 199 7.81 2.64 -45.26
N ARG A 200 7.92 1.69 -46.20
CA ARG A 200 7.81 0.24 -45.90
C ARG A 200 8.83 -0.20 -44.85
N LYS A 201 10.08 0.21 -45.02
CA LYS A 201 11.19 -0.11 -44.09
C LYS A 201 10.99 0.47 -42.69
N LYS A 202 10.31 1.62 -42.56
CA LYS A 202 10.07 2.28 -41.26
C LYS A 202 8.99 1.56 -40.47
N ILE A 203 7.85 1.25 -41.10
CA ILE A 203 6.80 0.42 -40.49
C ILE A 203 7.36 -0.97 -40.14
N ALA A 204 8.10 -1.60 -41.06
CA ALA A 204 8.74 -2.89 -40.81
C ALA A 204 9.70 -2.89 -39.60
N SER A 205 10.31 -1.75 -39.28
CA SER A 205 11.21 -1.60 -38.11
C SER A 205 10.50 -1.34 -36.78
N LEU A 206 9.16 -1.25 -36.75
CA LEU A 206 8.41 -1.06 -35.50
C LEU A 206 8.37 -2.33 -34.65
N SER A 207 8.30 -3.52 -35.29
CA SER A 207 8.26 -4.81 -34.61
C SER A 207 8.53 -5.98 -35.56
N ALA A 208 8.88 -7.15 -35.00
CA ALA A 208 9.06 -8.38 -35.76
C ALA A 208 7.79 -8.82 -36.55
N PRO A 209 6.55 -8.70 -36.03
CA PRO A 209 5.33 -8.88 -36.83
C PRO A 209 5.25 -7.99 -38.08
N PHE A 210 5.56 -6.70 -37.98
CA PHE A 210 5.57 -5.81 -39.14
C PHE A 210 6.69 -6.15 -40.12
N HIS A 211 7.87 -6.54 -39.62
CA HIS A 211 8.97 -7.02 -40.46
C HIS A 211 8.55 -8.27 -41.26
N ALA A 212 7.99 -9.26 -40.60
CA ALA A 212 7.54 -10.51 -41.21
C ALA A 212 6.46 -10.27 -42.28
N MET A 213 5.47 -9.40 -42.00
CA MET A 213 4.41 -9.07 -42.96
C MET A 213 4.93 -8.34 -44.22
N LEU A 214 5.89 -7.42 -44.08
CA LEU A 214 6.32 -6.53 -45.16
C LEU A 214 7.56 -7.00 -45.93
N HIS A 215 8.37 -7.88 -45.34
CA HIS A 215 9.62 -8.39 -45.90
C HIS A 215 9.80 -9.92 -45.79
N GLY A 216 8.85 -10.64 -45.17
CA GLY A 216 8.87 -12.09 -45.08
C GLY A 216 8.21 -12.79 -46.27
N CYS A 217 7.70 -14.00 -46.03
CA CYS A 217 7.15 -14.88 -47.07
C CYS A 217 5.61 -14.79 -47.19
N PHE A 218 5.02 -13.67 -46.78
CA PHE A 218 3.57 -13.45 -46.80
C PHE A 218 3.12 -12.77 -48.10
N SER A 219 1.84 -12.88 -48.46
CA SER A 219 1.28 -12.23 -49.66
C SER A 219 1.45 -10.71 -49.61
N GLU A 220 1.27 -10.15 -48.42
CA GLU A 220 1.41 -8.74 -48.06
C GLU A 220 2.79 -8.16 -48.41
N SER A 221 3.86 -8.99 -48.37
CA SER A 221 5.21 -8.56 -48.73
C SER A 221 5.32 -8.15 -50.21
N PHE A 222 4.46 -8.67 -51.07
CA PHE A 222 4.40 -8.33 -52.50
C PHE A 222 3.32 -7.28 -52.83
N CYS A 223 2.44 -6.94 -51.89
CA CYS A 223 1.37 -5.98 -52.09
C CYS A 223 1.82 -4.53 -51.87
N GLU A 224 1.42 -3.61 -52.75
CA GLU A 224 1.52 -2.17 -52.50
C GLU A 224 0.41 -1.66 -51.58
N ASN A 225 -0.78 -2.27 -51.64
CA ASN A 225 -1.97 -1.89 -50.88
C ASN A 225 -2.32 -3.04 -49.93
N ILE A 226 -2.38 -2.76 -48.64
CA ILE A 226 -2.76 -3.72 -47.58
C ILE A 226 -3.98 -3.15 -46.86
N ASP A 227 -5.04 -3.94 -46.70
CA ASP A 227 -6.20 -3.54 -45.89
C ASP A 227 -5.90 -3.82 -44.40
N PHE A 228 -6.07 -2.80 -43.57
CA PHE A 228 -5.80 -2.85 -42.13
C PHE A 228 -7.03 -2.45 -41.30
N SER A 229 -8.20 -2.33 -41.93
CA SER A 229 -9.44 -1.82 -41.32
C SER A 229 -9.93 -2.61 -40.11
N GLU A 230 -9.63 -3.92 -40.03
CA GLU A 230 -10.08 -4.81 -38.95
C GLU A 230 -9.14 -4.79 -37.71
N ASN A 231 -8.24 -3.80 -37.61
CA ASN A 231 -7.25 -3.71 -36.52
C ASN A 231 -7.59 -2.72 -35.40
N ASN A 232 -8.83 -2.25 -35.32
CA ASN A 232 -9.33 -1.37 -34.25
C ASN A 232 -8.48 -0.10 -34.03
N ILE A 233 -7.96 0.48 -35.11
CA ILE A 233 -7.15 1.70 -35.11
C ILE A 233 -7.77 2.72 -36.05
N SER A 234 -7.97 3.97 -35.61
CA SER A 234 -8.48 5.01 -36.50
C SER A 234 -7.44 5.43 -37.55
N PRO A 235 -7.86 6.05 -38.67
CA PRO A 235 -6.92 6.66 -39.60
C PRO A 235 -6.01 7.71 -38.95
N LEU A 236 -6.49 8.42 -37.91
CA LEU A 236 -5.68 9.36 -37.14
C LEU A 236 -4.62 8.64 -36.30
N GLY A 237 -4.98 7.56 -35.61
CA GLY A 237 -4.05 6.73 -34.86
C GLY A 237 -2.96 6.13 -35.74
N PHE A 238 -3.32 5.59 -36.90
CA PHE A 238 -2.33 5.01 -37.80
C PHE A 238 -1.45 6.05 -38.51
N ARG A 239 -1.96 7.26 -38.80
CA ARG A 239 -1.12 8.39 -39.25
C ARG A 239 -0.08 8.75 -38.18
N ALA A 240 -0.47 8.79 -36.90
CA ALA A 240 0.46 9.05 -35.80
C ALA A 240 1.49 7.90 -35.63
N ILE A 241 1.11 6.64 -35.82
CA ILE A 241 2.03 5.50 -35.86
C ILE A 241 3.03 5.60 -37.03
N SER A 242 2.55 6.04 -38.20
CA SER A 242 3.42 6.31 -39.35
C SER A 242 4.43 7.44 -39.06
N GLU A 243 3.99 8.56 -38.48
CA GLU A 243 4.88 9.65 -38.05
C GLU A 243 5.86 9.19 -36.98
N PHE A 244 5.42 8.36 -36.01
CA PHE A 244 6.28 7.75 -34.99
C PHE A 244 7.36 6.85 -35.61
N SER A 245 7.04 6.06 -36.64
CA SER A 245 8.02 5.19 -37.32
C SER A 245 9.20 5.97 -37.94
N VAL A 246 9.00 7.26 -38.22
CA VAL A 246 10.04 8.16 -38.74
C VAL A 246 10.72 8.96 -37.63
N THR A 247 9.95 9.46 -36.66
CA THR A 247 10.40 10.46 -35.67
C THR A 247 10.73 9.91 -34.28
N GLY A 248 10.19 8.73 -33.92
CA GLY A 248 10.25 8.18 -32.56
C GLY A 248 9.46 8.98 -31.51
N SER A 249 8.50 9.83 -31.90
CA SER A 249 7.80 10.72 -30.96
C SER A 249 6.28 10.73 -31.15
N LEU A 250 5.54 10.85 -30.03
CA LEU A 250 4.07 11.00 -29.99
C LEU A 250 3.64 12.38 -29.45
N ASN A 251 4.52 13.40 -29.53
CA ASN A 251 4.35 14.68 -28.81
C ASN A 251 3.09 15.49 -29.17
N LYS A 252 2.49 15.27 -30.35
CA LYS A 252 1.31 16.01 -30.86
C LYS A 252 0.02 15.18 -30.92
N VAL A 253 0.02 13.99 -30.30
CA VAL A 253 -1.11 13.06 -30.33
C VAL A 253 -2.06 13.35 -29.16
N SER A 254 -3.37 13.31 -29.40
CA SER A 254 -4.39 13.54 -28.37
C SER A 254 -4.60 12.29 -27.49
N PRO A 255 -5.09 12.44 -26.24
CA PRO A 255 -5.23 11.31 -25.31
C PRO A 255 -6.07 10.16 -25.87
N ASN A 256 -7.23 10.46 -26.48
CA ASN A 256 -8.10 9.45 -27.09
C ASN A 256 -7.37 8.61 -28.16
N VAL A 257 -6.51 9.25 -28.96
CA VAL A 257 -5.73 8.55 -30.00
C VAL A 257 -4.58 7.75 -29.38
N LEU A 258 -4.01 8.18 -28.25
CA LEU A 258 -3.04 7.37 -27.49
C LEU A 258 -3.71 6.10 -26.91
N LEU A 259 -4.96 6.20 -26.44
CA LEU A 259 -5.74 5.06 -25.97
C LEU A 259 -6.06 4.05 -27.09
N GLU A 260 -6.10 4.47 -28.36
CA GLU A 260 -6.18 3.55 -29.52
C GLU A 260 -4.80 2.97 -29.91
N ILE A 261 -3.74 3.78 -29.84
CA ILE A 261 -2.38 3.40 -30.25
C ILE A 261 -1.77 2.36 -29.30
N LEU A 262 -2.04 2.45 -27.99
CA LEU A 262 -1.40 1.58 -27.01
C LEU A 262 -1.83 0.09 -27.13
N PRO A 263 -3.13 -0.25 -27.24
CA PRO A 263 -3.57 -1.62 -27.50
C PRO A 263 -3.12 -2.14 -28.86
N PHE A 264 -3.05 -1.27 -29.87
CA PHE A 264 -2.46 -1.59 -31.16
C PHE A 264 -0.97 -1.94 -31.02
N ALA A 265 -0.20 -1.15 -30.26
CA ALA A 265 1.21 -1.40 -30.01
C ALA A 265 1.43 -2.74 -29.28
N ASN A 266 0.58 -3.08 -28.31
CA ASN A 266 0.54 -4.40 -27.68
C ASN A 266 0.25 -5.52 -28.70
N LYS A 267 -0.84 -5.40 -29.47
CA LYS A 267 -1.28 -6.41 -30.46
C LYS A 267 -0.18 -6.75 -31.48
N PHE A 268 0.62 -5.76 -31.87
CA PHE A 268 1.68 -5.91 -32.87
C PHE A 268 3.11 -5.96 -32.28
N CYS A 269 3.25 -6.10 -30.96
CA CYS A 269 4.54 -6.16 -30.24
C CYS A 269 5.49 -4.98 -30.56
N CYS A 270 4.94 -3.79 -30.71
CA CYS A 270 5.68 -2.56 -31.02
C CYS A 270 6.22 -1.91 -29.74
N GLU A 271 7.14 -2.57 -29.04
CA GLU A 271 7.58 -2.19 -27.68
C GLU A 271 7.98 -0.72 -27.53
N ARG A 272 8.70 -0.15 -28.50
CA ARG A 272 9.09 1.28 -28.48
C ARG A 272 7.91 2.23 -28.62
N LEU A 273 6.90 1.86 -29.40
CA LEU A 273 5.66 2.63 -29.55
C LEU A 273 4.81 2.52 -28.28
N LYS A 274 4.73 1.32 -27.70
CA LYS A 274 4.04 1.06 -26.43
C LYS A 274 4.65 1.89 -25.29
N ASP A 275 5.97 1.81 -25.08
CA ASP A 275 6.70 2.57 -24.06
C ASP A 275 6.53 4.09 -24.22
N ALA A 276 6.66 4.61 -25.45
CA ALA A 276 6.44 6.02 -25.73
C ALA A 276 5.00 6.46 -25.44
N CYS A 277 4.01 5.59 -25.68
CA CYS A 277 2.60 5.85 -25.42
C CYS A 277 2.26 5.76 -23.92
N ASP A 278 2.79 4.75 -23.22
CA ASP A 278 2.69 4.54 -21.77
C ASP A 278 3.22 5.77 -21.02
N ARG A 279 4.46 6.21 -21.33
CA ARG A 279 5.05 7.45 -20.78
C ARG A 279 4.22 8.70 -21.11
N LYS A 280 3.64 8.78 -22.31
CA LYS A 280 2.86 9.95 -22.71
C LYS A 280 1.53 10.03 -21.96
N LEU A 281 0.82 8.91 -21.80
CA LEU A 281 -0.38 8.83 -20.97
C LEU A 281 -0.05 9.09 -19.49
N ALA A 282 1.04 8.51 -18.98
CA ALA A 282 1.52 8.74 -17.62
C ALA A 282 1.75 10.24 -17.31
N SER A 283 2.24 11.01 -18.29
CA SER A 283 2.44 12.46 -18.17
C SER A 283 1.15 13.31 -18.12
N LEU A 284 -0.02 12.68 -18.35
CA LEU A 284 -1.33 13.33 -18.27
C LEU A 284 -2.04 13.09 -16.95
N VAL A 285 -1.59 12.12 -16.14
CA VAL A 285 -2.19 11.80 -14.84
C VAL A 285 -1.86 12.90 -13.84
N SER A 286 -2.87 13.70 -13.47
CA SER A 286 -2.71 14.88 -12.61
C SER A 286 -3.64 14.90 -11.39
N SER A 287 -4.76 14.18 -11.48
CA SER A 287 -5.82 14.14 -10.47
C SER A 287 -6.26 12.71 -10.17
N VAL A 288 -6.98 12.53 -9.06
CA VAL A 288 -7.56 11.22 -8.68
C VAL A 288 -8.54 10.73 -9.75
N GLU A 289 -9.24 11.63 -10.44
CA GLU A 289 -10.17 11.26 -11.51
C GLU A 289 -9.41 10.69 -12.72
N ASP A 290 -8.38 11.39 -13.21
CA ASP A 290 -7.50 10.90 -14.29
C ASP A 290 -6.92 9.52 -13.94
N ALA A 291 -6.51 9.35 -12.67
CA ALA A 291 -5.93 8.11 -12.17
C ALA A 291 -6.94 6.96 -12.09
N VAL A 292 -8.20 7.22 -11.70
CA VAL A 292 -9.29 6.23 -11.72
C VAL A 292 -9.64 5.84 -13.16
N GLU A 293 -9.79 6.81 -14.07
CA GLU A 293 -10.11 6.55 -15.48
C GLU A 293 -9.02 5.73 -16.18
N LEU A 294 -7.75 6.01 -15.90
CA LEU A 294 -6.61 5.40 -16.61
C LEU A 294 -6.04 4.14 -15.95
N MET A 295 -6.26 3.89 -14.65
CA MET A 295 -5.64 2.74 -13.97
C MET A 295 -6.09 1.40 -14.56
N GLU A 296 -7.39 1.15 -14.71
CA GLU A 296 -7.86 -0.16 -15.21
C GLU A 296 -7.40 -0.39 -16.66
N PHE A 297 -7.35 0.65 -17.49
CA PHE A 297 -6.73 0.59 -18.82
C PHE A 297 -5.24 0.24 -18.75
N ALA A 298 -4.48 0.88 -17.85
CA ALA A 298 -3.06 0.60 -17.65
C ALA A 298 -2.80 -0.86 -17.22
N LEU A 299 -3.69 -1.42 -16.39
CA LEU A 299 -3.64 -2.80 -15.93
C LEU A 299 -3.99 -3.81 -17.04
N GLN A 300 -5.03 -3.53 -17.84
CA GLN A 300 -5.42 -4.36 -18.98
C GLN A 300 -4.33 -4.40 -20.05
N GLU A 301 -3.75 -3.25 -20.35
CA GLU A 301 -2.74 -3.07 -21.40
C GLU A 301 -1.29 -3.19 -20.91
N ASN A 302 -1.06 -3.80 -19.74
CA ASN A 302 0.26 -4.09 -19.17
C ASN A 302 1.23 -2.89 -19.21
N SER A 303 0.77 -1.72 -18.75
CA SER A 303 1.44 -0.43 -18.88
C SER A 303 1.87 0.12 -17.51
N PRO A 304 3.04 -0.33 -17.00
CA PRO A 304 3.45 -0.09 -15.62
C PRO A 304 3.81 1.37 -15.34
N ILE A 305 4.22 2.17 -16.35
CA ILE A 305 4.62 3.56 -16.12
C ILE A 305 3.37 4.40 -15.79
N LEU A 306 2.30 4.22 -16.58
CA LEU A 306 0.98 4.80 -16.33
C LEU A 306 0.39 4.27 -15.03
N ALA A 307 0.42 2.96 -14.78
CA ALA A 307 -0.13 2.37 -13.55
C ALA A 307 0.58 2.90 -12.29
N ALA A 308 1.91 3.02 -12.31
CA ALA A 308 2.68 3.60 -11.21
C ALA A 308 2.42 5.10 -11.02
N SER A 309 2.15 5.86 -12.09
CA SER A 309 1.73 7.26 -12.01
C SER A 309 0.33 7.42 -11.39
N CYS A 310 -0.63 6.59 -11.79
CA CYS A 310 -1.95 6.53 -11.15
C CYS A 310 -1.85 6.16 -9.66
N LEU A 311 -1.04 5.15 -9.33
CA LEU A 311 -0.76 4.75 -7.95
C LEU A 311 -0.17 5.90 -7.12
N GLN A 312 0.77 6.66 -7.69
CA GLN A 312 1.38 7.79 -7.01
C GLN A 312 0.35 8.86 -6.62
N VAL A 313 -0.59 9.17 -7.51
CA VAL A 313 -1.67 10.12 -7.20
C VAL A 313 -2.59 9.60 -6.09
N PHE A 314 -3.02 8.33 -6.16
CA PHE A 314 -3.83 7.72 -5.10
C PHE A 314 -3.14 7.78 -3.74
N LEU A 315 -1.85 7.41 -3.67
CA LEU A 315 -1.12 7.37 -2.40
C LEU A 315 -0.76 8.76 -1.86
N GLN A 316 -0.64 9.78 -2.72
CA GLN A 316 -0.45 11.17 -2.27
C GLN A 316 -1.68 11.70 -1.53
N GLU A 317 -2.89 11.30 -1.94
CA GLU A 317 -4.15 11.76 -1.35
C GLU A 317 -4.63 10.90 -0.17
N LEU A 318 -3.76 10.07 0.43
CA LEU A 318 -4.05 9.40 1.70
C LEU A 318 -4.22 10.42 2.85
N PRO A 319 -5.18 10.22 3.77
CA PRO A 319 -6.16 9.13 3.84
C PRO A 319 -7.41 9.34 2.99
N ALA A 320 -7.62 10.53 2.41
CA ALA A 320 -8.87 10.93 1.77
C ALA A 320 -9.27 10.03 0.59
N CYS A 321 -8.30 9.56 -0.20
CA CYS A 321 -8.52 8.64 -1.33
C CYS A 321 -9.21 7.32 -0.93
N LEU A 322 -9.05 6.85 0.32
CA LEU A 322 -9.71 5.61 0.79
C LEU A 322 -11.19 5.81 1.14
N ASN A 323 -11.74 6.99 0.86
CA ASN A 323 -13.18 7.26 0.89
C ASN A 323 -13.82 7.28 -0.50
N ASP A 324 -13.03 7.16 -1.58
CA ASP A 324 -13.56 6.90 -2.93
C ASP A 324 -13.62 5.38 -3.14
N ASP A 325 -14.83 4.84 -3.22
CA ASP A 325 -15.05 3.40 -3.39
C ASP A 325 -14.40 2.86 -4.68
N ARG A 326 -14.25 3.67 -5.73
CA ARG A 326 -13.59 3.27 -6.99
C ARG A 326 -12.10 2.99 -6.78
N VAL A 327 -11.43 3.83 -5.98
CA VAL A 327 -10.02 3.66 -5.61
C VAL A 327 -9.85 2.42 -4.73
N VAL A 328 -10.79 2.20 -3.80
CA VAL A 328 -10.80 1.01 -2.94
C VAL A 328 -11.02 -0.27 -3.76
N GLU A 329 -11.96 -0.27 -4.72
CA GLU A 329 -12.21 -1.39 -5.62
C GLU A 329 -11.01 -1.74 -6.49
N ILE A 330 -10.29 -0.75 -7.04
CA ILE A 330 -9.04 -0.96 -7.78
C ILE A 330 -8.04 -1.77 -6.93
N PHE A 331 -7.81 -1.36 -5.68
CA PHE A 331 -6.85 -2.02 -4.80
C PHE A 331 -7.31 -3.41 -4.32
N ILE A 332 -8.61 -3.60 -4.07
CA ILE A 332 -9.15 -4.90 -3.63
C ILE A 332 -9.17 -5.90 -4.80
N ASN A 333 -9.65 -5.48 -5.98
CA ASN A 333 -9.84 -6.37 -7.14
C ASN A 333 -8.56 -6.61 -7.95
N ALA A 334 -7.44 -5.97 -7.61
CA ALA A 334 -6.14 -6.26 -8.21
C ALA A 334 -5.65 -7.68 -7.85
N ASP A 335 -5.70 -8.60 -8.82
CA ASP A 335 -5.06 -9.92 -8.76
C ASP A 335 -3.51 -9.82 -8.76
N LYS A 336 -2.83 -10.96 -8.69
CA LYS A 336 -1.35 -11.00 -8.64
C LYS A 336 -0.67 -10.35 -9.86
N GLN A 337 -1.24 -10.45 -11.07
CA GLN A 337 -0.71 -9.82 -12.27
C GLN A 337 -0.97 -8.32 -12.24
N LYS A 338 -2.20 -7.89 -11.92
CA LYS A 338 -2.54 -6.46 -11.76
C LYS A 338 -1.67 -5.78 -10.71
N ARG A 339 -1.42 -6.43 -9.56
CA ARG A 339 -0.50 -5.95 -8.52
C ARG A 339 0.94 -5.81 -9.04
N MET A 340 1.44 -6.78 -9.80
CA MET A 340 2.78 -6.71 -10.39
C MET A 340 2.93 -5.53 -11.38
N ILE A 341 1.89 -5.21 -12.15
CA ILE A 341 1.90 -4.06 -13.08
C ILE A 341 1.85 -2.73 -12.31
N MET A 342 0.98 -2.63 -11.30
CA MET A 342 0.74 -1.40 -10.53
C MET A 342 1.90 -1.01 -9.59
N VAL A 343 2.47 -1.99 -8.90
CA VAL A 343 3.39 -1.75 -7.77
C VAL A 343 4.58 -2.71 -7.73
N GLY A 344 4.72 -3.59 -8.73
CA GLY A 344 5.82 -4.56 -8.81
C GLY A 344 5.97 -5.41 -7.54
N ALA A 345 7.23 -5.60 -7.14
CA ALA A 345 7.59 -6.32 -5.91
C ALA A 345 7.19 -5.58 -4.62
N ALA A 346 6.81 -4.29 -4.67
CA ALA A 346 6.44 -3.52 -3.48
C ALA A 346 4.99 -3.79 -2.99
N SER A 347 4.35 -4.85 -3.48
CA SER A 347 2.99 -5.26 -3.10
C SER A 347 2.80 -5.37 -1.58
N PHE A 348 3.73 -6.01 -0.85
CA PHE A 348 3.64 -6.12 0.61
C PHE A 348 3.66 -4.75 1.29
N SER A 349 4.62 -3.89 0.91
CA SER A 349 4.75 -2.55 1.46
C SER A 349 3.50 -1.69 1.18
N LEU A 350 2.90 -1.82 -0.02
CA LEU A 350 1.66 -1.15 -0.39
C LEU A 350 0.51 -1.55 0.53
N TYR A 351 0.19 -2.84 0.63
CA TYR A 351 -0.94 -3.26 1.46
C TYR A 351 -0.66 -3.10 2.96
N CYS A 352 0.60 -3.01 3.39
CA CYS A 352 0.95 -2.69 4.77
C CYS A 352 0.60 -1.23 5.09
N LEU A 353 0.95 -0.29 4.20
CA LEU A 353 0.50 1.10 4.26
C LEU A 353 -1.03 1.23 4.20
N LEU A 354 -1.68 0.63 3.19
CA LEU A 354 -3.14 0.74 3.01
C LEU A 354 -3.90 0.16 4.21
N SER A 355 -3.46 -0.97 4.75
CA SER A 355 -4.04 -1.58 5.96
C SER A 355 -3.83 -0.68 7.19
N GLU A 356 -2.67 -0.06 7.33
CA GLU A 356 -2.37 0.88 8.43
C GLU A 356 -3.28 2.10 8.40
N VAL A 357 -3.40 2.76 7.25
CA VAL A 357 -4.31 3.92 7.08
C VAL A 357 -5.76 3.51 7.32
N SER A 358 -6.19 2.37 6.77
CA SER A 358 -7.57 1.90 6.91
C SER A 358 -7.92 1.46 8.34
N MET A 359 -6.99 0.83 9.07
CA MET A 359 -7.14 0.52 10.51
C MET A 359 -7.24 1.79 11.37
N ASN A 360 -6.51 2.85 11.01
CA ASN A 360 -6.59 4.14 11.70
C ASN A 360 -7.91 4.89 11.42
N LEU A 361 -8.55 4.66 10.27
CA LEU A 361 -9.85 5.23 9.91
C LEU A 361 -11.03 4.45 10.52
N ASP A 362 -11.13 3.16 10.21
CA ASP A 362 -12.13 2.25 10.78
C ASP A 362 -11.61 0.80 10.76
N PRO A 363 -11.16 0.25 11.90
CA PRO A 363 -10.65 -1.11 12.00
C PRO A 363 -11.72 -2.20 11.89
N GLN A 364 -13.02 -1.86 11.94
CA GLN A 364 -14.12 -2.80 11.74
C GLN A 364 -14.67 -2.80 10.31
N SER A 365 -14.31 -1.84 9.46
CA SER A 365 -14.82 -1.76 8.08
C SER A 365 -14.42 -2.96 7.20
N ASN A 366 -15.26 -3.28 6.20
CA ASN A 366 -14.96 -4.33 5.23
C ASN A 366 -13.68 -4.02 4.43
N LYS A 367 -13.46 -2.75 4.06
CA LYS A 367 -12.24 -2.33 3.33
C LYS A 367 -10.96 -2.61 4.11
N THR A 368 -10.95 -2.41 5.44
CA THR A 368 -9.80 -2.76 6.28
C THR A 368 -9.53 -4.26 6.27
N ALA A 369 -10.56 -5.09 6.37
CA ALA A 369 -10.41 -6.54 6.27
C ALA A 369 -9.83 -6.97 4.92
N CYS A 370 -10.37 -6.46 3.81
CA CYS A 370 -9.88 -6.78 2.46
C CYS A 370 -8.45 -6.30 2.19
N PHE A 371 -8.02 -5.13 2.70
CA PHE A 371 -6.61 -4.72 2.58
C PHE A 371 -5.68 -5.63 3.39
N LEU A 372 -6.11 -6.12 4.55
CA LEU A 372 -5.34 -7.08 5.35
C LEU A 372 -5.32 -8.49 4.75
N GLU A 373 -6.38 -8.92 4.06
CA GLU A 373 -6.39 -10.15 3.23
C GLU A 373 -5.36 -10.03 2.08
N ARG A 374 -5.35 -8.91 1.35
CA ARG A 374 -4.34 -8.62 0.32
C ARG A 374 -2.93 -8.51 0.90
N LEU A 375 -2.77 -7.99 2.12
CA LEU A 375 -1.49 -7.99 2.85
C LEU A 375 -0.99 -9.42 3.11
N VAL A 376 -1.86 -10.31 3.60
CA VAL A 376 -1.55 -11.73 3.82
C VAL A 376 -1.15 -12.42 2.50
N GLU A 377 -1.87 -12.19 1.40
CA GLU A 377 -1.52 -12.74 0.09
C GLU A 377 -0.18 -12.24 -0.47
N SER A 378 0.20 -11.00 -0.12
CA SER A 378 1.46 -10.39 -0.54
C SER A 378 2.66 -10.76 0.35
N ALA A 379 2.44 -11.49 1.44
CA ALA A 379 3.48 -11.84 2.39
C ALA A 379 4.30 -13.06 1.92
N GLU A 380 5.56 -12.84 1.56
CA GLU A 380 6.44 -13.89 1.05
C GLU A 380 7.25 -14.55 2.18
N THR A 381 7.84 -13.72 3.06
CA THR A 381 8.69 -14.16 4.18
C THR A 381 7.90 -14.48 5.46
N ASN A 382 8.51 -15.24 6.38
CA ASN A 382 7.89 -15.51 7.70
C ASN A 382 7.66 -14.23 8.52
N ARG A 383 8.57 -13.23 8.43
CA ARG A 383 8.43 -11.92 9.09
C ARG A 383 7.26 -11.09 8.56
N GLN A 384 6.98 -11.18 7.27
CA GLN A 384 5.80 -10.57 6.66
C GLN A 384 4.51 -11.29 7.08
N LYS A 385 4.53 -12.64 7.04
CA LYS A 385 3.39 -13.50 7.41
C LYS A 385 2.98 -13.32 8.87
N LEU A 386 3.94 -13.33 9.81
CA LEU A 386 3.66 -13.20 11.24
C LEU A 386 3.00 -11.85 11.59
N LEU A 387 3.34 -10.79 10.85
CA LEU A 387 2.71 -9.46 10.99
C LEU A 387 1.31 -9.47 10.39
N ALA A 388 1.19 -9.89 9.12
CA ALA A 388 -0.06 -9.86 8.37
C ALA A 388 -1.16 -10.70 9.04
N PHE A 389 -0.83 -11.93 9.46
CA PHE A 389 -1.77 -12.79 10.20
C PHE A 389 -2.19 -12.18 11.54
N HIS A 390 -1.26 -11.57 12.28
CA HIS A 390 -1.60 -10.94 13.57
C HIS A 390 -2.54 -9.74 13.39
N GLN A 391 -2.26 -8.87 12.41
CA GLN A 391 -3.08 -7.68 12.13
C GLN A 391 -4.48 -8.06 11.63
N LEU A 392 -4.59 -9.01 10.69
CA LEU A 392 -5.89 -9.52 10.24
C LEU A 392 -6.64 -10.22 11.39
N GLY A 393 -5.95 -10.99 12.23
CA GLY A 393 -6.54 -11.63 13.43
C GLY A 393 -7.13 -10.62 14.42
N CYS A 394 -6.45 -9.49 14.64
CA CYS A 394 -6.96 -8.38 15.46
C CYS A 394 -8.25 -7.78 14.87
N VAL A 395 -8.28 -7.55 13.55
CA VAL A 395 -9.46 -7.01 12.85
C VAL A 395 -10.63 -8.00 12.84
N ARG A 396 -10.38 -9.29 12.58
CA ARG A 396 -11.40 -10.36 12.70
C ARG A 396 -11.96 -10.44 14.11
N LEU A 397 -11.12 -10.34 15.14
CA LEU A 397 -11.56 -10.32 16.54
C LEU A 397 -12.46 -9.12 16.85
N LEU A 398 -12.10 -7.92 16.41
CA LEU A 398 -12.92 -6.70 16.57
C LEU A 398 -14.26 -6.82 15.85
N ARG A 399 -14.27 -7.43 14.65
CA ARG A 399 -15.47 -7.72 13.85
C ARG A 399 -16.32 -8.88 14.38
N LYS A 400 -15.87 -9.58 15.43
CA LYS A 400 -16.48 -10.78 16.03
C LYS A 400 -16.52 -12.01 15.11
N GLU A 401 -15.63 -12.03 14.12
CA GLU A 401 -15.40 -13.14 13.19
C GLU A 401 -14.45 -14.15 13.87
N TYR A 402 -14.92 -14.74 14.97
CA TYR A 402 -14.07 -15.41 15.97
C TYR A 402 -13.30 -16.62 15.46
N ASP A 403 -13.90 -17.43 14.58
CA ASP A 403 -13.27 -18.66 14.07
C ASP A 403 -12.14 -18.33 13.08
N GLU A 404 -12.32 -17.29 12.25
CA GLU A 404 -11.23 -16.75 11.42
C GLU A 404 -10.12 -16.13 12.28
N ALA A 405 -10.50 -15.33 13.29
CA ALA A 405 -9.55 -14.71 14.21
C ALA A 405 -8.66 -15.75 14.91
N GLU A 406 -9.23 -16.88 15.33
CA GLU A 406 -8.49 -17.99 15.95
C GLU A 406 -7.43 -18.55 15.00
N CYS A 407 -7.84 -19.00 13.80
CA CYS A 407 -6.92 -19.54 12.78
C CYS A 407 -5.78 -18.56 12.45
N LEU A 408 -6.08 -17.25 12.39
CA LEU A 408 -5.09 -16.21 12.12
C LEU A 408 -4.12 -15.99 13.29
N PHE A 409 -4.61 -15.96 14.54
CA PHE A 409 -3.71 -15.86 15.69
C PHE A 409 -2.86 -17.12 15.89
N GLU A 410 -3.38 -18.31 15.58
CA GLU A 410 -2.60 -19.55 15.55
C GLU A 410 -1.53 -19.50 14.46
N ALA A 411 -1.87 -19.11 13.23
CA ALA A 411 -0.92 -18.95 12.14
C ALA A 411 0.19 -17.92 12.47
N ALA A 412 -0.19 -16.78 13.07
CA ALA A 412 0.75 -15.77 13.54
C ALA A 412 1.67 -16.30 14.64
N LEU A 413 1.12 -17.01 15.64
CA LEU A 413 1.88 -17.59 16.74
C LEU A 413 2.88 -18.66 16.24
N ASN A 414 2.44 -19.54 15.33
CA ASN A 414 3.28 -20.56 14.69
C ASN A 414 4.38 -19.94 13.81
N ALA A 415 4.15 -18.75 13.26
CA ALA A 415 5.15 -17.96 12.54
C ALA A 415 6.07 -17.12 13.46
N GLY A 416 5.93 -17.23 14.79
CA GLY A 416 6.79 -16.58 15.79
C GLY A 416 6.19 -15.35 16.50
N HIS A 417 4.94 -14.97 16.20
CA HIS A 417 4.28 -13.82 16.82
C HIS A 417 3.73 -14.16 18.22
N ILE A 418 4.60 -14.25 19.22
CA ILE A 418 4.24 -14.70 20.59
C ILE A 418 3.08 -13.90 21.19
N TYR A 419 3.00 -12.59 20.95
CA TYR A 419 1.92 -11.73 21.45
C TYR A 419 0.52 -12.13 20.95
N SER A 420 0.40 -12.91 19.86
CA SER A 420 -0.87 -13.46 19.37
C SER A 420 -1.56 -14.40 20.36
N VAL A 421 -0.83 -14.94 21.35
CA VAL A 421 -1.44 -15.70 22.46
C VAL A 421 -2.50 -14.88 23.21
N SER A 422 -2.37 -13.55 23.25
CA SER A 422 -3.37 -12.65 23.85
C SER A 422 -4.70 -12.78 23.12
N GLY A 423 -4.69 -12.74 21.77
CA GLY A 423 -5.88 -12.94 20.94
C GLY A 423 -6.52 -14.31 21.14
N LEU A 424 -5.71 -15.38 21.19
CA LEU A 424 -6.19 -16.73 21.50
C LEU A 424 -6.84 -16.80 22.89
N ALA A 425 -6.21 -16.22 23.92
CA ALA A 425 -6.75 -16.20 25.28
C ALA A 425 -8.10 -15.45 25.36
N ARG A 426 -8.25 -14.34 24.63
CA ARG A 426 -9.51 -13.59 24.50
C ARG A 426 -10.60 -14.47 23.88
N LEU A 427 -10.31 -15.13 22.76
CA LEU A 427 -11.24 -16.03 22.06
C LEU A 427 -11.66 -17.22 22.94
N GLY A 428 -10.69 -17.84 23.63
CA GLY A 428 -10.95 -18.89 24.61
C GLY A 428 -11.88 -18.41 25.72
N TYR A 429 -11.64 -17.23 26.30
CA TYR A 429 -12.49 -16.64 27.33
C TYR A 429 -13.89 -16.28 26.84
N ILE A 430 -14.03 -15.70 25.63
CA ILE A 430 -15.31 -15.41 24.97
C ILE A 430 -16.15 -16.69 24.81
N ARG A 431 -15.51 -17.83 24.49
CA ARG A 431 -16.14 -19.15 24.41
C ARG A 431 -16.32 -19.84 25.77
N GLY A 432 -16.04 -19.18 26.89
CA GLY A 432 -16.20 -19.70 28.25
C GLY A 432 -15.01 -20.50 28.81
N HIS A 433 -13.96 -20.72 28.02
CA HIS A 433 -12.76 -21.48 28.40
C HIS A 433 -11.75 -20.64 29.21
N ARG A 434 -12.20 -20.04 30.31
CA ARG A 434 -11.39 -19.16 31.19
C ARG A 434 -10.11 -19.83 31.70
N LEU A 435 -10.20 -21.06 32.20
CA LEU A 435 -9.05 -21.79 32.74
C LEU A 435 -8.01 -22.04 31.64
N TRP A 436 -8.45 -22.46 30.45
CA TRP A 436 -7.58 -22.63 29.29
C TRP A 436 -6.87 -21.33 28.89
N ALA A 437 -7.57 -20.18 28.91
CA ALA A 437 -6.96 -18.88 28.63
C ALA A 437 -5.86 -18.51 29.66
N TYR A 438 -6.12 -18.77 30.95
CA TYR A 438 -5.15 -18.59 32.03
C TYR A 438 -3.93 -19.53 31.89
N ASP A 439 -4.16 -20.80 31.57
CA ASP A 439 -3.11 -21.82 31.43
C ASP A 439 -2.25 -21.58 30.17
N LYS A 440 -2.87 -21.19 29.06
CA LYS A 440 -2.17 -20.83 27.80
C LYS A 440 -1.19 -19.67 28.03
N LEU A 441 -1.62 -18.62 28.73
CA LEU A 441 -0.75 -17.50 29.10
C LEU A 441 0.30 -17.88 30.15
N SER A 442 -0.04 -18.74 31.13
CA SER A 442 0.92 -19.25 32.11
C SER A 442 2.04 -20.07 31.44
N SER A 443 1.69 -20.86 30.42
CA SER A 443 2.66 -21.63 29.62
C SER A 443 3.65 -20.72 28.89
N VAL A 444 3.19 -19.62 28.28
CA VAL A 444 4.07 -18.61 27.65
C VAL A 444 4.97 -17.91 28.68
N ILE A 445 4.44 -17.55 29.85
CA ILE A 445 5.22 -16.96 30.95
C ILE A 445 6.30 -17.93 31.46
N SER A 446 6.04 -19.24 31.48
CA SER A 446 7.02 -20.24 31.93
C SER A 446 8.07 -20.63 30.89
N SER A 447 7.83 -20.35 29.60
CA SER A 447 8.68 -20.77 28.48
C SER A 447 9.50 -19.63 27.85
N THR A 448 9.27 -18.38 28.26
CA THR A 448 9.91 -17.18 27.69
C THR A 448 10.26 -16.17 28.78
N THR A 449 11.12 -15.19 28.49
CA THR A 449 11.43 -14.08 29.41
C THR A 449 10.13 -13.31 29.74
N PRO A 450 9.67 -13.30 31.00
CA PRO A 450 8.36 -12.75 31.31
C PRO A 450 8.29 -11.23 31.11
N LEU A 451 7.31 -10.77 30.32
CA LEU A 451 7.03 -9.36 30.10
C LEU A 451 5.77 -8.92 30.85
N GLY A 452 5.71 -7.64 31.23
CA GLY A 452 4.59 -7.07 32.00
C GLY A 452 3.21 -7.28 31.34
N TRP A 453 3.15 -7.22 30.00
CA TRP A 453 1.90 -7.48 29.26
C TRP A 453 1.38 -8.91 29.45
N MET A 454 2.24 -9.90 29.65
CA MET A 454 1.83 -11.30 29.83
C MET A 454 1.08 -11.48 31.16
N TYR A 455 1.59 -10.85 32.22
CA TYR A 455 0.92 -10.83 33.53
C TYR A 455 -0.36 -10.01 33.51
N GLN A 456 -0.37 -8.87 32.81
CA GLN A 456 -1.56 -8.04 32.61
C GLN A 456 -2.67 -8.83 31.90
N GLU A 457 -2.37 -9.45 30.75
CA GLU A 457 -3.30 -10.32 30.01
C GLU A 457 -3.80 -11.47 30.88
N ARG A 458 -2.89 -12.19 31.56
CA ARG A 458 -3.27 -13.33 32.41
C ARG A 458 -4.18 -12.92 33.58
N SER A 459 -3.98 -11.73 34.16
CA SER A 459 -4.75 -11.24 35.31
C SER A 459 -6.26 -11.19 35.04
N LEU A 460 -6.66 -10.99 33.78
CA LEU A 460 -8.05 -10.85 33.37
C LEU A 460 -8.81 -12.19 33.43
N TYR A 461 -8.07 -13.31 33.52
CA TYR A 461 -8.61 -14.66 33.64
C TYR A 461 -8.43 -15.26 35.04
N CYS A 462 -7.72 -14.59 35.96
CA CYS A 462 -7.56 -15.04 37.36
C CYS A 462 -8.90 -15.14 38.10
N GLU A 463 -9.12 -16.21 38.87
CA GLU A 463 -10.29 -16.33 39.76
C GLU A 463 -10.19 -15.36 40.95
N GLY A 464 -11.27 -14.65 41.26
CA GLY A 464 -11.30 -13.63 42.33
C GLY A 464 -11.22 -14.15 43.76
N ASN A 465 -10.95 -15.45 43.96
CA ASN A 465 -10.93 -16.12 45.27
C ASN A 465 -9.52 -16.63 45.67
N LYS A 466 -8.46 -16.22 44.95
CA LYS A 466 -7.06 -16.56 45.27
C LYS A 466 -6.12 -15.37 45.09
N MET A 467 -6.25 -14.39 45.99
CA MET A 467 -5.14 -13.54 46.45
C MET A 467 -4.93 -13.81 47.94
#